data_AF-A0A1H4D9D9-F1
#
_entry.id   AF-A0A1H4D9D9-F1
#
_cell.length_a   1.000
_cell.length_b   1.000
_cell.length_c   1.000
_cell.angle_alpha   90.00
_cell.angle_beta   90.00
_cell.angle_gamma   90.00
#
_symmetry.space_group_name_H-M   'P 1'
#
loop_
_entity.id
_entity.type
_entity.pdbx_description
1 polymer ?
#
loop_
_entity_poly.entity_id
_entity_poly.type
_entity_poly.pdbx_seq_one_letter_code
_entity_poly.pdbx_strand_id
1 'polypeptide(L)' 'MHQDGQTDYFTFCQQAAQSGIAKWRVDIIEMTCTYFDTAGDAIVIEKIPS' A
#
# COMPACT_ATOMS: atom_id res chain seq x y z
N MET A 1 9.82 4.13 -0.26
CA MET A 1 9.59 4.77 1.07
C MET A 1 9.09 3.75 2.10
N HIS A 2 7.92 3.12 1.93
CA HIS A 2 7.44 2.07 2.86
C HIS A 2 8.22 0.75 2.72
N GLN A 3 8.39 0.26 1.49
CA GLN A 3 9.10 -1.00 1.22
C GLN A 3 10.61 -0.94 1.56
N ASP A 4 11.17 0.26 1.70
CA ASP A 4 12.58 0.47 2.05
C ASP A 4 12.80 0.63 3.57
N GLY A 5 11.75 0.47 4.39
CA GLY A 5 11.84 0.58 5.85
C GLY A 5 12.11 1.99 6.37
N GLN A 6 11.89 3.03 5.57
CA GLN A 6 12.21 4.42 5.93
C GLN A 6 11.13 5.10 6.80
N THR A 7 10.04 4.41 7.09
CA THR A 7 8.86 4.98 7.77
C THR A 7 8.27 3.95 8.71
N ASP A 8 7.97 4.34 9.95
CA ASP A 8 7.26 3.46 10.87
C ASP A 8 5.82 3.20 10.39
N TYR A 9 5.23 2.11 10.90
CA TYR A 9 3.91 1.65 10.46
C TYR A 9 2.81 2.71 10.65
N PHE A 10 2.84 3.47 11.75
CA PHE A 10 1.79 4.43 12.04
C PHE A 10 1.89 5.67 11.16
N THR A 11 3.12 6.18 10.98
CA THR A 11 3.39 7.28 10.06
C THR A 11 3.03 6.90 8.62
N PHE A 12 3.35 5.67 8.19
CA PHE A 12 2.94 5.16 6.89
C PHE A 12 1.41 5.13 6.74
N CYS A 13 0.68 4.62 7.73
CA CYS A 13 -0.79 4.59 7.69
C CYS A 13 -1.39 5.99 7.55
N GLN A 14 -0.84 6.98 8.27
CA GLN A 14 -1.28 8.37 8.12
C GLN A 14 -1.03 8.93 6.72
N GLN A 15 0.16 8.70 6.16
CA GLN A 15 0.51 9.17 4.82
C GLN A 15 -0.36 8.50 3.75
N ALA A 16 -0.64 7.20 3.89
CA ALA A 16 -1.54 6.46 3.02
C ALA A 16 -2.96 7.06 3.09
N ALA A 17 -3.48 7.30 4.30
CA ALA A 17 -4.81 7.90 4.49
C ALA A 17 -4.89 9.32 3.91
N GLN A 18 -3.86 10.16 4.11
CA GLN A 18 -3.77 11.50 3.51
C GLN A 18 -3.76 11.46 1.98
N SER A 19 -3.27 10.36 1.40
CA SER A 19 -3.24 10.14 -0.05
C SER A 19 -4.51 9.46 -0.58
N GLY A 20 -5.55 9.29 0.25
CA GLY A 20 -6.82 8.68 -0.13
C GLY A 20 -6.83 7.15 -0.13
N ILE A 21 -5.78 6.49 0.36
CA ILE A 21 -5.72 5.04 0.46
C ILE A 21 -6.45 4.59 1.73
N ALA A 22 -7.47 3.74 1.57
CA ALA A 22 -8.23 3.17 2.68
C ALA A 22 -7.65 1.84 3.19
N LYS A 23 -7.10 1.04 2.28
CA LYS A 23 -6.49 -0.27 2.59
C LYS A 23 -5.54 -0.72 1.49
N TRP A 24 -4.79 -1.78 1.76
CA TRP A 24 -4.01 -2.48 0.75
C TRP A 24 -4.12 -4.00 0.91
N ARG A 25 -3.88 -4.72 -0.18
CA ARG A 25 -3.78 -6.18 -0.23
C ARG A 25 -2.38 -6.56 -0.69
N VAL A 26 -1.73 -7.43 0.07
CA VAL A 26 -0.49 -8.09 -0.34
C VAL A 26 -0.86 -9.47 -0.86
N ASP A 27 -0.53 -9.75 -2.11
CA ASP A 27 -0.65 -11.07 -2.71
C ASP A 27 0.74 -11.66 -2.92
N ILE A 28 1.05 -12.69 -2.14
CA ILE A 28 2.37 -13.35 -2.16
C ILE A 28 2.47 -14.45 -3.23
N ILE A 29 1.37 -14.81 -3.89
CA ILE A 29 1.38 -15.72 -5.04
C ILE A 29 1.68 -14.90 -6.30
N GLU A 30 0.97 -13.79 -6.47
CA GLU A 30 1.18 -12.87 -7.60
C GLU A 30 2.35 -11.91 -7.40
N MET A 31 2.90 -11.86 -6.18
CA MET A 31 3.98 -10.95 -5.77
C MET A 31 3.62 -9.47 -5.98
N THR A 32 2.42 -9.07 -5.55
CA THR A 32 1.91 -7.71 -5.70
C THR A 32 1.42 -7.09 -4.39
N CYS A 33 1.52 -5.77 -4.29
CA CYS A 33 0.87 -4.96 -3.26
C CYS A 33 -0.10 -3.99 -3.97
N THR A 34 -1.40 -4.14 -3.71
CA THR A 34 -2.45 -3.31 -4.33
C THR A 34 -3.05 -2.37 -3.30
N TYR A 35 -3.12 -1.09 -3.64
CA TYR A 35 -3.72 -0.03 -2.82
C TYR A 35 -5.11 0.32 -3.32
N PHE A 36 -6.05 0.49 -2.38
CA PHE A 36 -7.46 0.75 -2.69
C PHE A 36 -7.93 2.05 -2.05
N ASP A 37 -8.83 2.74 -2.75
CA ASP A 37 -9.53 3.90 -2.21
C ASP A 37 -10.67 3.49 -1.26
N THR A 38 -11.43 4.50 -0.81
CA THR A 38 -12.60 4.31 0.08
C THR A 38 -13.81 3.71 -0.63
N ALA A 39 -13.89 3.79 -1.97
CA ALA A 39 -14.91 3.09 -2.76
C ALA A 39 -14.56 1.62 -2.98
N GLY A 40 -13.30 1.24 -2.74
CA GLY A 40 -12.77 -0.11 -2.94
C GLY A 40 -12.15 -0.32 -4.31
N ASP A 41 -11.96 0.75 -5.09
CA ASP A 41 -11.31 0.70 -6.39
C ASP A 41 -9.80 0.67 -6.25
N ALA A 42 -9.13 -0.11 -7.11
CA ALA A 42 -7.68 -0.20 -7.11
C ALA A 42 -7.07 1.07 -7.71
N ILE A 43 -6.23 1.75 -6.92
CA ILE A 43 -5.56 3.00 -7.34
C ILE A 43 -4.18 2.68 -7.92
N VAL A 44 -3.43 1.81 -7.24
CA VAL A 44 -2.04 1.48 -7.58
C VAL A 44 -1.79 0.00 -7.32
N ILE A 45 -1.05 -0.64 -8.24
CA ILE A 45 -0.54 -2.01 -8.09
C ILE A 45 0.98 -1.95 -8.22
N GLU A 46 1.68 -2.32 -7.15
CA GLU A 46 3.14 -2.39 -7.11
C GLU A 46 3.60 -3.85 -7.07
N LYS A 47 4.77 -4.13 -7.66
CA LYS A 47 5.41 -5.45 -7.52
C LYS A 47 6.21 -5.49 -6.22
N ILE A 48 6.11 -6.60 -5.49
CA ILE A 48 6.92 -6.84 -4.30
C ILE A 48 8.37 -7.13 -4.77
N PRO A 49 9.38 -6.38 -4.28
CA PRO A 49 10.78 -6.63 -4.61
C PRO A 49 11.24 -8.01 -4.12
N SER A 50 12.15 -8.64 -4.87
CA SER A 50 12.83 -9.90 -4.52
C SER A 50 14.09 -9.67 -3.71
#